data_AF-A0A8T3ZIJ1-F1
#
_entry.id   AF-A0A8T3ZIJ1-F1
#
_cell.length_a   1.000
_cell.length_b   1.000
_cell.length_c   1.000
_cell.angle_alpha   90.00
_cell.angle_beta   90.00
_cell.angle_gamma   90.00
#
_symmetry.space_group_name_H-M   'P 1'
#
loop_
_entity.id
_entity.type
_entity.pdbx_description
1 polymer ?
#
loop_
_entity_poly.entity_id
_entity_poly.type
_entity_poly.pdbx_seq_one_letter_code
_entity_poly.pdbx_strand_id
1 'polypeptide(L)'
;MICFLLTFFKRGVGITRKGRVVQEQILVCIQRENSPLSTLQLSSKLGFAWHTIQHYCIELLFRKKIDRLEIAGRHIWVQSSSQSKNVQLPDILENNFAALLENHIEKRLEKEFEKEFEKEINNELQTLLKNLSDTEIRKKARENRITVRSAGGGENK
;
A
#
# COMPACT_ATOMS: atom_id res chain seq x y z
N MET A 1 12.59 49.07 39.09
CA MET A 1 13.46 48.18 38.29
C MET A 1 12.95 46.76 38.47
N ILE A 2 12.22 46.22 37.48
CA ILE A 2 12.05 44.79 37.16
C ILE A 2 11.44 44.78 35.76
N CYS A 3 12.27 44.43 34.78
CA CYS A 3 11.88 44.20 33.40
C CYS A 3 10.98 42.97 33.34
N PHE A 4 9.68 43.17 33.07
CA PHE A 4 8.85 42.11 32.49
C PHE A 4 9.27 41.96 31.02
N LEU A 5 10.30 41.14 30.81
CA LEU A 5 10.59 40.55 29.51
C LEU A 5 9.39 39.65 29.15
N LEU A 6 8.41 40.24 28.48
CA LEU A 6 7.52 39.55 27.56
C LEU A 6 8.38 38.98 26.45
N THR A 7 9.09 37.89 26.73
CA THR A 7 9.58 37.00 25.69
C THR A 7 8.36 36.37 25.07
N PHE A 8 7.87 37.04 24.03
CA PHE A 8 7.17 36.48 22.88
C PHE A 8 7.89 35.19 22.45
N PHE A 9 7.60 34.07 23.12
CA PHE A 9 7.81 32.77 22.51
C PHE A 9 6.74 32.62 21.43
N LYS A 10 7.03 33.19 20.25
CA LYS A 10 6.53 32.68 18.98
C LYS A 10 7.04 31.24 18.83
N ARG A 11 6.51 30.30 19.62
CA ARG A 11 6.56 28.86 19.34
C ARG A 11 5.56 28.60 18.22
N GLY A 12 5.87 29.09 17.03
CA GLY A 12 5.38 28.46 15.82
C GLY A 12 6.04 27.09 15.77
N VAL A 13 5.44 26.12 16.45
CA VAL A 13 5.79 24.70 16.28
C VAL A 13 5.36 24.39 14.86
N GLY A 14 6.29 24.60 13.91
CA GLY A 14 6.09 24.20 12.53
C GLY A 14 5.77 22.72 12.57
N ILE A 15 4.50 22.37 12.34
CA ILE A 15 4.09 20.98 12.21
C ILE A 15 4.90 20.45 11.03
N THR A 16 5.92 19.66 11.33
CA THR A 16 6.66 18.97 10.28
C THR A 16 5.65 18.13 9.49
N ARG A 17 5.84 17.95 8.17
CA ARG A 17 4.92 17.11 7.36
C ARG A 17 4.60 15.77 8.04
N LYS A 18 5.55 15.19 8.75
CA LYS A 18 5.40 13.96 9.54
C LYS A 18 4.44 14.12 10.73
N GLY A 19 4.52 15.20 11.50
CA GLY A 19 3.63 15.44 12.64
C GLY A 19 2.16 15.61 12.23
N ARG A 20 1.91 16.19 11.04
CA ARG A 20 0.56 16.32 10.49
C ARG A 20 -0.06 14.95 10.20
N VAL A 21 0.71 14.05 9.59
CA VAL A 21 0.25 12.68 9.28
C VAL A 21 -0.13 11.94 10.56
N VAL A 22 0.67 12.05 11.62
CA VAL A 22 0.36 11.40 12.91
C VAL A 22 -0.93 11.97 13.53
N GLN A 23 -1.10 13.30 13.49
CA GLN A 23 -2.33 13.95 13.96
C GLN A 23 -3.57 13.45 13.18
N GLU A 24 -3.48 13.35 11.85
CA GLU A 24 -4.57 12.86 11.00
C GLU A 24 -4.88 11.39 11.29
N GLN A 25 -3.86 10.54 11.46
CA GLN A 25 -4.04 9.14 11.83
C GLN A 25 -4.70 8.96 13.21
N ILE A 26 -4.35 9.80 14.20
CA ILE A 26 -5.02 9.80 15.52
C ILE A 26 -6.51 10.15 15.37
N LEU A 27 -6.83 11.19 14.60
CA LEU A 27 -8.22 11.61 14.39
C LEU A 27 -9.04 10.52 13.70
N VAL A 28 -8.51 9.92 12.63
CA VAL A 28 -9.17 8.82 11.91
C VAL A 28 -9.39 7.62 12.85
N CYS A 29 -8.40 7.30 13.69
CA CYS A 29 -8.51 6.19 14.64
C CYS A 29 -9.61 6.44 15.68
N ILE A 30 -9.70 7.65 16.24
CA ILE A 30 -10.75 8.00 17.20
C ILE A 30 -12.13 8.04 16.53
N GLN A 31 -12.24 8.53 15.30
CA GLN A 31 -13.51 8.62 14.56
C GLN A 31 -14.09 7.26 14.16
N ARG A 32 -13.22 6.29 13.84
CA ARG A 32 -13.65 4.94 13.44
C ARG A 32 -14.04 4.05 14.61
N GLU A 33 -13.62 4.40 15.81
CA GLU A 33 -13.84 3.57 16.98
C GLU A 33 -15.10 4.03 17.73
N ASN A 34 -16.01 3.08 17.98
CA ASN A 34 -17.23 3.33 18.74
C ASN A 34 -16.96 3.54 20.24
N SER A 35 -15.72 3.37 20.68
CA SER A 35 -15.33 3.44 22.08
C SER A 35 -14.22 4.46 22.31
N PRO A 36 -14.25 5.19 23.44
CA PRO A 36 -13.16 6.08 23.84
C PRO A 36 -11.81 5.34 23.93
N LEU A 37 -10.73 5.98 23.50
CA LEU A 37 -9.41 5.36 23.46
C LEU A 37 -8.44 6.04 24.43
N SER A 38 -7.70 5.23 25.19
CA SER A 38 -6.56 5.73 25.95
C SER A 38 -5.33 5.99 25.05
N THR A 39 -4.40 6.81 25.52
CA THR A 39 -3.11 7.04 24.84
C THR A 39 -2.36 5.73 24.56
N LEU A 40 -2.43 4.76 25.49
CA LEU A 40 -1.77 3.46 25.33
C LEU A 40 -2.39 2.64 24.19
N GLN A 41 -3.71 2.63 24.08
CA GLN A 41 -4.41 1.94 22.98
C GLN A 41 -4.09 2.59 21.63
N LEU A 42 -4.09 3.93 21.56
CA LEU A 42 -3.70 4.65 20.35
C LEU A 42 -2.25 4.36 19.94
N SER A 43 -1.33 4.33 20.89
CA SER A 43 0.08 3.96 20.67
C SER A 43 0.22 2.55 20.11
N SER A 44 -0.50 1.59 20.69
CA SER A 44 -0.49 0.20 20.21
C SER A 44 -1.10 0.05 18.82
N LYS A 45 -2.17 0.79 18.49
CA LYS A 45 -2.85 0.70 17.19
C LYS A 45 -2.08 1.38 16.06
N LEU A 46 -1.48 2.53 16.34
CA LEU A 46 -0.81 3.35 15.32
C LEU A 46 0.68 3.01 15.18
N GLY A 47 1.26 2.22 16.08
CA GLY A 47 2.67 1.82 16.02
C GLY A 47 3.66 2.93 16.36
N PHE A 48 3.22 3.98 17.06
CA PHE A 48 4.09 5.07 17.52
C PHE A 48 4.35 4.97 19.02
N ALA A 49 5.47 5.54 19.46
CA ALA A 49 5.79 5.65 20.87
C ALA A 49 4.70 6.41 21.65
N TRP A 50 4.42 5.95 22.87
CA TRP A 50 3.36 6.49 23.72
C TRP A 50 3.45 8.01 23.94
N HIS A 51 4.66 8.53 24.18
CA HIS A 51 4.88 9.96 24.41
C HIS A 51 4.60 10.80 23.15
N THR A 52 4.86 10.25 21.96
CA THR A 52 4.56 10.91 20.68
C THR A 52 3.06 11.04 20.49
N ILE A 53 2.30 9.98 20.74
CA ILE A 53 0.85 10.02 20.71
C ILE A 53 0.31 11.00 21.75
N GLN A 54 0.80 10.93 23.00
CA GLN A 54 0.40 11.84 24.06
C GLN A 54 0.60 13.30 23.66
N HIS A 55 1.76 13.64 23.09
CA HIS A 55 2.07 14.98 22.62
C HIS A 55 1.07 15.45 21.56
N TYR A 56 0.83 14.65 20.52
CA TYR A 56 -0.11 15.04 19.45
C TYR A 56 -1.58 15.05 19.90
N CYS A 57 -1.99 14.18 20.81
CA CYS A 57 -3.32 14.26 21.43
C CYS A 57 -3.50 15.57 22.19
N ILE A 58 -2.49 16.03 22.93
CA ILE A 58 -2.54 17.33 23.63
C ILE A 58 -2.64 18.48 22.61
N GLU A 59 -1.88 18.44 21.51
CA GLU A 59 -2.01 19.45 20.46
C GLU A 59 -3.39 19.47 19.82
N LEU A 60 -3.98 18.30 19.56
CA LEU A 60 -5.34 18.16 19.02
C LEU A 60 -6.41 18.64 20.01
N LEU A 61 -6.20 18.42 21.31
CA LEU A 61 -7.06 18.94 22.38
C LEU A 61 -7.03 20.47 22.42
N PHE A 62 -5.84 21.09 22.36
CA PHE A 62 -5.72 22.55 22.29
C PHE A 62 -6.42 23.15 21.06
N ARG A 63 -6.44 22.39 19.95
CA ARG A 63 -7.15 22.76 18.71
C ARG A 63 -8.63 22.42 18.72
N LYS A 64 -9.17 21.90 19.83
CA LYS A 64 -10.58 21.48 19.99
C LYS A 64 -11.01 20.48 18.91
N LYS A 65 -10.10 19.58 18.51
CA LYS A 65 -10.39 18.50 17.56
C LYS A 65 -10.84 17.21 18.26
N ILE A 66 -10.35 17.00 19.47
CA ILE A 66 -10.71 15.88 20.34
C ILE A 66 -10.99 16.42 21.74
N ASP A 67 -11.82 15.72 22.51
CA ASP A 67 -12.03 16.01 23.92
C ASP A 67 -11.27 14.97 24.78
N ARG A 68 -11.02 15.34 26.04
CA ARG A 68 -10.32 14.50 27.01
C ARG A 68 -11.26 14.19 28.18
N LEU A 69 -11.39 12.90 28.47
CA LEU A 69 -11.98 12.38 29.70
C LEU A 69 -10.86 11.87 30.60
N GLU A 70 -11.00 12.08 31.90
CA GLU A 70 -10.07 11.55 32.89
C GLU A 70 -10.77 10.47 33.70
N ILE A 71 -10.28 9.24 33.61
CA ILE A 71 -10.83 8.08 34.31
C ILE A 71 -9.70 7.39 35.06
N ALA A 72 -9.81 7.31 36.39
CA ALA A 72 -8.79 6.69 37.25
C ALA A 72 -7.36 7.20 36.98
N GLY A 73 -7.21 8.52 36.76
CA GLY A 73 -5.92 9.17 36.47
C GLY A 73 -5.38 8.91 35.05
N ARG A 74 -6.17 8.30 34.15
CA ARG A 74 -5.78 8.05 32.76
C ARG A 74 -6.51 9.00 31.83
N HIS A 75 -5.77 9.53 30.86
CA HIS A 75 -6.36 10.29 29.76
C HIS A 75 -7.03 9.35 28.76
N ILE A 76 -8.31 9.59 28.52
CA ILE A 76 -9.11 8.93 27.51
C ILE A 76 -9.55 9.99 26.50
N TRP A 77 -9.37 9.68 25.23
CA TRP A 77 -9.59 10.59 24.11
C TRP A 77 -10.88 10.20 23.39
N VAL A 78 -11.71 11.20 23.13
CA VAL A 78 -12.99 11.06 22.42
C VAL A 78 -13.10 12.11 21.32
N GLN A 79 -13.92 11.81 20.30
CA GLN A 79 -14.22 12.79 19.27
C GLN A 79 -14.93 13.99 19.90
N SER A 80 -14.52 15.21 19.49
CA SER A 80 -15.13 16.39 20.06
C SER A 80 -16.61 16.49 19.68
N SER A 81 -17.46 16.54 20.69
CA SER A 81 -18.92 16.70 20.56
C SER A 81 -19.31 17.98 19.79
N SER A 82 -18.43 18.99 19.79
CA SER A 82 -18.58 20.24 19.06
C SER A 82 -18.54 20.07 17.52
N GLN A 83 -18.11 18.90 17.04
CA GLN A 83 -18.05 18.55 15.61
C GLN A 83 -19.14 17.58 15.17
N SER A 84 -20.22 17.43 15.95
CA SER A 84 -21.43 16.72 15.51
C SER A 84 -22.23 17.55 14.50
N LYS A 85 -21.62 17.83 13.34
CA LYS A 85 -22.35 18.17 12.12
C LYS A 85 -21.71 17.35 11.03
N ASN A 86 -22.48 16.39 10.51
CA ASN A 86 -22.24 15.62 9.30
C ASN A 86 -20.82 15.76 8.75
N VAL A 87 -19.95 14.79 9.03
CA VAL A 87 -18.77 14.59 8.20
C VAL A 87 -19.30 14.08 6.86
N GLN A 88 -19.79 14.99 6.01
CA GLN A 88 -19.52 14.86 4.60
C GLN A 88 -17.99 14.86 4.54
N LEU A 89 -17.39 13.73 4.17
CA LEU A 89 -16.00 13.76 3.72
C LEU A 89 -15.91 14.93 2.73
N PRO A 90 -14.90 15.81 2.82
CA PRO A 90 -14.75 16.84 1.81
C PRO A 90 -14.78 16.12 0.46
N ASP A 91 -15.67 16.49 -0.47
CA ASP A 91 -15.80 15.83 -1.78
C ASP A 91 -14.43 15.71 -2.49
N ILE A 92 -13.51 16.61 -2.16
CA ILE A 92 -12.12 16.63 -2.61
C ILE A 92 -11.32 15.39 -2.15
N LEU A 93 -11.57 14.87 -0.95
CA LEU A 93 -10.90 13.70 -0.39
C LEU A 93 -11.46 12.41 -0.98
N GLU A 94 -12.77 12.29 -1.16
CA GLU A 94 -13.36 11.13 -1.83
C GLU A 94 -12.95 11.05 -3.30
N ASN A 95 -13.02 12.18 -4.03
CA ASN A 95 -12.68 12.19 -5.45
C ASN A 95 -11.18 11.94 -5.70
N ASN A 96 -10.29 12.48 -4.86
CA ASN A 96 -8.85 12.22 -5.00
C ASN A 96 -8.47 10.80 -4.58
N PHE A 97 -9.13 10.24 -3.55
CA PHE A 97 -8.83 8.88 -3.10
C PHE A 97 -9.41 7.83 -4.06
N ALA A 98 -10.60 8.06 -4.61
CA ALA A 98 -11.20 7.25 -5.67
C ALA A 98 -10.33 7.26 -6.92
N ALA A 99 -9.91 8.45 -7.40
CA ALA A 99 -9.02 8.55 -8.57
C ALA A 99 -7.65 7.89 -8.34
N LEU A 100 -7.09 7.98 -7.12
CA LEU A 100 -5.86 7.29 -6.77
C LEU A 100 -6.03 5.76 -6.71
N LEU A 101 -7.15 5.29 -6.18
CA LEU A 101 -7.49 3.87 -6.15
C LEU A 101 -7.70 3.31 -7.56
N GLU A 102 -8.48 3.99 -8.40
CA GLU A 102 -8.71 3.61 -9.80
C GLU A 102 -7.39 3.51 -10.57
N ASN A 103 -6.55 4.55 -10.51
CA ASN A 103 -5.23 4.53 -11.14
C ASN A 103 -4.32 3.40 -10.62
N HIS A 104 -4.43 3.05 -9.33
CA HIS A 104 -3.63 1.97 -8.76
C HIS A 104 -4.17 0.59 -9.14
N ILE A 105 -5.48 0.44 -9.32
CA ILE A 105 -6.12 -0.78 -9.78
C ILE A 105 -5.82 -1.00 -11.26
N GLU A 106 -5.98 0.02 -12.11
CA GLU A 106 -5.68 -0.05 -13.54
C GLU A 106 -4.22 -0.47 -13.77
N LYS A 107 -3.26 0.19 -13.12
CA LYS A 107 -1.83 -0.18 -13.24
C LYS A 107 -1.51 -1.58 -12.75
N ARG A 108 -2.31 -2.12 -11.80
CA ARG A 108 -2.10 -3.47 -11.29
C ARG A 108 -2.68 -4.50 -12.24
N LEU A 109 -3.85 -4.24 -12.81
CA LEU A 109 -4.49 -5.06 -13.83
C LEU A 109 -3.66 -5.11 -15.11
N GLU A 110 -3.13 -3.97 -15.58
CA GLU A 110 -2.23 -3.93 -16.75
C GLU A 110 -1.00 -4.81 -16.54
N LYS A 111 -0.37 -4.72 -15.36
CA LYS A 111 0.81 -5.55 -15.03
C LYS A 111 0.48 -7.03 -14.86
N GLU A 112 -0.69 -7.37 -14.34
CA GLU A 112 -1.13 -8.76 -14.23
C GLU A 112 -1.45 -9.33 -15.61
N PHE A 113 -2.11 -8.55 -16.47
CA PHE A 113 -2.40 -8.93 -17.85
C PHE A 113 -1.13 -9.09 -18.70
N GLU A 114 -0.18 -8.16 -18.63
CA GLU A 114 1.12 -8.29 -19.32
C GLU A 114 1.85 -9.57 -18.91
N LYS A 115 1.85 -9.91 -17.62
CA LYS A 115 2.47 -11.14 -17.13
C LYS A 115 1.77 -12.40 -17.61
N GLU A 116 0.44 -12.40 -17.62
CA GLU A 116 -0.32 -13.54 -18.15
C GLU A 116 -0.10 -13.71 -19.65
N PHE A 117 -0.10 -12.61 -20.39
CA PHE A 117 0.13 -12.59 -21.83
C PHE A 117 1.55 -13.05 -22.20
N GLU A 118 2.58 -12.56 -21.50
CA GLU A 118 3.96 -13.04 -21.69
C GLU A 118 4.10 -14.54 -21.39
N LYS A 119 3.39 -15.03 -20.38
CA LYS A 119 3.40 -16.45 -20.02
C LYS A 119 2.72 -17.30 -21.10
N GLU A 120 1.62 -16.82 -21.67
CA GLU A 120 0.90 -17.49 -22.74
C GLU A 120 1.73 -17.55 -24.03
N ILE A 121 2.32 -16.42 -24.45
CA ILE A 121 3.24 -16.38 -25.59
C ILE A 121 4.43 -17.33 -25.38
N ASN A 122 5.03 -17.34 -24.20
CA ASN A 122 6.15 -18.23 -23.92
C ASN A 122 5.75 -19.71 -23.99
N ASN A 123 4.55 -20.06 -23.52
CA ASN A 123 4.03 -21.42 -23.64
C ASN A 123 3.78 -21.82 -25.10
N GLU A 124 3.20 -20.91 -25.90
CA GLU A 124 3.00 -21.15 -27.34
C GLU A 124 4.33 -21.27 -28.10
N LEU A 125 5.32 -20.41 -27.81
CA LEU A 125 6.65 -20.52 -28.40
C LEU A 125 7.34 -21.83 -28.01
N GLN A 126 7.23 -22.26 -26.76
CA GLN A 126 7.78 -23.55 -26.30
C GLN A 126 7.14 -24.73 -27.03
N THR A 127 5.83 -24.71 -27.23
CA THR A 127 5.12 -25.77 -27.97
C THR A 127 5.51 -25.79 -29.46
N LEU A 128 5.61 -24.61 -30.09
CA LEU A 128 6.08 -24.50 -31.48
C LEU A 128 7.53 -24.98 -31.65
N LEU A 129 8.44 -24.58 -30.76
CA LEU A 129 9.84 -25.03 -30.77
C LEU A 129 9.94 -26.55 -30.58
N LYS A 130 9.14 -27.12 -29.68
CA LYS A 130 9.08 -28.57 -29.49
C LYS A 130 8.62 -29.27 -30.76
N ASN A 131 7.53 -28.80 -31.37
CA ASN A 131 7.01 -29.37 -32.62
C ASN A 131 8.03 -29.27 -33.76
N LEU A 132 8.75 -28.15 -33.89
CA LEU A 132 9.81 -27.99 -34.88
C LEU A 132 10.95 -28.99 -34.63
N SER A 133 11.42 -29.11 -33.39
CA SER A 133 12.45 -30.09 -33.02
C SER A 133 12.01 -31.53 -33.35
N ASP A 134 10.76 -31.89 -33.07
CA ASP A 134 10.21 -33.21 -33.39
C ASP A 134 10.13 -33.43 -34.91
N THR A 135 9.82 -32.40 -35.70
CA THR A 135 9.84 -32.50 -37.17
C THR A 135 11.24 -32.62 -37.74
N GLU A 136 12.23 -31.92 -37.18
CA GLU A 136 13.63 -32.04 -37.60
C GLU A 136 14.20 -33.41 -37.25
N ILE A 137 13.90 -33.93 -36.05
CA ILE A 137 14.27 -35.28 -35.64
C ILE A 137 13.65 -36.32 -36.60
N ARG A 138 12.36 -36.17 -36.95
CA ARG A 138 11.70 -37.04 -37.94
C ARG A 138 12.34 -36.95 -39.32
N LYS A 139 12.71 -35.75 -39.77
CA LYS A 139 13.37 -35.53 -41.06
C LYS A 139 14.75 -36.19 -41.09
N LYS A 140 15.57 -35.97 -40.06
CA LYS A 140 16.91 -36.56 -39.93
C LYS A 140 16.86 -38.08 -39.79
N ALA A 141 15.87 -38.62 -39.06
CA ALA A 141 15.61 -40.05 -39.00
C ALA A 141 15.23 -40.64 -40.37
N ARG A 142 14.47 -39.89 -41.19
CA ARG A 142 14.09 -40.32 -42.55
C ARG A 142 15.29 -40.30 -43.51
N GLU A 143 16.12 -39.26 -43.44
CA GLU A 143 17.37 -39.15 -44.20
C GLU A 143 18.35 -40.28 -43.85
N ASN A 144 18.54 -40.55 -42.55
CA ASN A 144 19.36 -41.68 -42.09
C ASN A 144 18.81 -43.05 -42.52
N ARG A 145 17.48 -43.19 -42.66
CA ARG A 145 16.87 -44.44 -43.15
C ARG A 145 17.05 -44.64 -44.65
N ILE A 146 17.16 -43.55 -45.42
CA ILE A 146 17.42 -43.59 -46.86
C ILE A 146 18.88 -43.96 -47.13
N THR A 147 19.83 -43.40 -46.37
CA THR A 147 21.27 -43.73 -46.52
C THR A 147 21.60 -45.18 -46.17
N VAL A 148 20.94 -45.77 -45.17
CA VAL A 148 21.15 -47.18 -44.81
C VAL A 148 20.63 -48.15 -45.89
N ARG A 149 19.59 -47.78 -46.66
CA ARG A 149 19.11 -48.61 -47.79
C ARG A 149 19.99 -48.49 -49.04
N SER A 150 20.60 -47.32 -49.27
CA SER A 150 21.52 -47.12 -50.39
C SER A 150 22.89 -47.78 -50.21
N ALA A 151 23.25 -48.16 -48.97
CA ALA A 151 24.50 -48.88 -48.67
C ALA A 151 24.37 -50.42 -48.76
N GLY A 152 23.15 -50.96 -48.90
CA GLY A 152 22.90 -52.42 -48.96
C GLY A 152 22.79 -53.01 -50.36
N GLY A 153 23.09 -52.23 -51.41
CA GLY A 153 23.02 -52.65 -52.81
C GLY A 153 24.41 -52.92 -53.39
N GLY A 154 25.19 -53.80 -52.78
CA GLY A 154 26.49 -54.18 -53.29
C GLY A 154 26.95 -55.51 -52.70
N GLU A 155 27.18 -56.46 -53.60
CA GLU A 155 27.83 -57.76 -53.39
C GLU A 155 26.91 -58.92 -52.94
N ASN A 156 26.52 -59.74 -53.92
CA ASN A 156 27.20 -61.03 -54.07
C ASN A 156 27.10 -61.51 -55.54
N LYS A 157 28.28 -61.76 -56.11
CA LYS A 157 28.51 -62.64 -57.27
C LYS A 157 28.48 -64.09 -56.80
#